data_AF-A0A0M9EBH3-F1
#
_entry.id   AF-A0A0M9EBH3-F1
#
_cell.length_a   1.000
_cell.length_b   1.000
_cell.length_c   1.000
_cell.angle_alpha   90.00
_cell.angle_beta   90.00
_cell.angle_gamma   90.00
#
_symmetry.space_group_name_H-M   'P 1'
#
loop_
_entity.id
_entity.type
_entity.pdbx_description
1 polymer ?
#
loop_
_entity_poly.entity_id
_entity_poly.type
_entity_poly.pdbx_seq_one_letter_code
_entity_poly.pdbx_strand_id
1 'polypeptide(L)' 'ETMLKSAASKTVKDFMYAPSEGEYVKEDANLAQAIHQIVMGHHQSLLVVKDHNIVGILRIVDIFKKICDNI' A
#
# COMPACT_ATOMS: atom_id res chain seq x y z
N GLU A 1 -32.22 -6.31 -4.89
CA GLU A 1 -32.26 -4.99 -4.21
C GLU A 1 -31.60 -4.94 -2.83
N THR A 2 -31.67 -5.99 -2.01
CA THR A 2 -31.25 -5.97 -0.60
C THR A 2 -29.76 -5.66 -0.38
N MET A 3 -28.87 -6.12 -1.27
CA MET A 3 -27.43 -5.85 -1.18
C MET A 3 -27.06 -4.39 -1.41
N LEU A 4 -27.78 -3.68 -2.30
CA LEU A 4 -27.49 -2.27 -2.62
C LEU A 4 -27.82 -1.36 -1.44
N LYS A 5 -28.98 -1.59 -0.81
CA LYS A 5 -29.41 -0.87 0.40
C LYS A 5 -28.47 -1.12 1.58
N SER A 6 -28.04 -2.36 1.75
CA SER A 6 -27.05 -2.73 2.78
C SER A 6 -25.70 -2.03 2.55
N ALA A 7 -25.19 -2.04 1.32
CA ALA A 7 -23.94 -1.37 0.98
C ALA A 7 -24.02 0.16 1.20
N ALA A 8 -25.15 0.79 0.85
CA ALA A 8 -25.35 2.24 1.03
C ALA A 8 -25.35 2.70 2.49
N SER A 9 -25.66 1.80 3.44
CA SER A 9 -25.63 2.11 4.87
C SER A 9 -24.25 1.99 5.52
N LYS A 10 -23.25 1.45 4.80
CA LYS A 10 -21.89 1.26 5.34
C LYS A 10 -20.99 2.43 4.97
N THR A 11 -20.16 2.82 5.92
CA THR A 11 -19.12 3.84 5.73
C THR A 11 -17.82 3.20 5.25
N VAL A 12 -16.93 3.98 4.64
CA VAL A 12 -15.59 3.51 4.24
C VAL A 12 -14.84 2.91 5.45
N LYS A 13 -15.00 3.54 6.63
CA LYS A 13 -14.37 3.09 7.87
C LYS A 13 -14.75 1.67 8.27
N ASP A 14 -15.94 1.20 7.90
CA ASP A 14 -16.41 -0.17 8.20
C ASP A 14 -15.63 -1.24 7.42
N PHE A 15 -14.87 -0.84 6.40
CA PHE A 15 -14.03 -1.72 5.57
C PHE A 15 -12.53 -1.45 5.73
N MET A 16 -12.15 -0.39 6.45
CA MET A 16 -10.76 -0.04 6.67
C MET A 16 -10.14 -0.91 7.76
N TYR A 17 -8.83 -1.11 7.67
CA TYR A 17 -8.01 -1.66 8.74
C TYR A 17 -6.84 -0.71 9.02
N ALA A 18 -6.27 -0.79 10.22
CA ALA A 18 -5.05 -0.08 10.54
C ALA A 18 -3.86 -0.85 9.93
N PRO A 19 -3.06 -0.23 9.05
CA PRO A 19 -1.90 -0.91 8.48
C PRO A 19 -0.89 -1.28 9.56
N SER A 20 -0.29 -2.46 9.41
CA SER A 20 0.77 -3.00 10.25
C SER A 20 2.13 -2.36 9.91
N GLU A 21 3.13 -2.48 10.79
CA GLU A 21 4.47 -1.91 10.55
C GLU A 21 5.10 -2.35 9.22
N GLY A 22 4.80 -3.59 8.77
CA GLY A 22 5.27 -4.12 7.49
C GLY A 22 4.64 -3.50 6.25
N GLU A 23 3.57 -2.72 6.43
CA GLU A 23 2.85 -2.02 5.36
C GLU A 23 3.33 -0.58 5.16
N TYR A 24 4.35 -0.15 5.91
CA TYR A 24 4.97 1.16 5.78
C TYR A 24 6.41 1.04 5.26
N VAL A 25 6.79 2.03 4.45
CA VAL A 25 8.16 2.20 3.96
C VAL A 25 8.55 3.66 4.08
N LYS A 26 9.80 3.94 4.44
CA LYS A 26 10.29 5.33 4.47
C LYS A 26 10.41 5.90 3.06
N GLU A 27 10.21 7.21 2.92
CA GLU A 27 10.39 7.92 1.64
C GLU A 27 11.80 7.74 1.04
N ASP A 28 12.82 7.58 1.89
CA ASP A 28 14.22 7.42 1.51
C ASP A 28 14.68 5.95 1.44
N ALA A 29 13.77 4.99 1.63
CA ALA A 29 14.11 3.57 1.53
C ALA A 29 14.51 3.22 0.09
N ASN A 30 15.48 2.32 -0.04
CA ASN A 30 15.86 1.84 -1.37
C ASN A 30 14.82 0.85 -1.92
N LEU A 31 14.83 0.67 -3.24
CA LEU A 31 13.87 -0.18 -3.93
C LEU A 31 13.93 -1.65 -3.47
N ALA A 32 15.13 -2.16 -3.13
CA ALA A 32 15.30 -3.54 -2.67
C ALA A 32 14.61 -3.79 -1.33
N GLN A 33 14.67 -2.81 -0.40
CA GLN A 33 13.95 -2.88 0.88
C GLN A 33 12.43 -2.89 0.65
N ALA A 34 11.92 -2.01 -0.21
CA ALA A 34 10.50 -1.98 -0.55
C ALA A 34 10.01 -3.29 -1.20
N ILE A 35 10.79 -3.86 -2.13
CA ILE A 35 10.50 -5.15 -2.75
C ILE A 35 10.45 -6.26 -1.68
N HIS A 36 11.43 -6.29 -0.78
CA HIS A 36 11.47 -7.30 0.28
C HIS A 36 10.24 -7.22 1.19
N GLN A 37 9.83 -6.01 1.61
CA GLN A 37 8.61 -5.81 2.43
C GLN A 37 7.34 -6.26 1.71
N ILE A 38 7.18 -5.90 0.43
CA ILE A 38 6.05 -6.34 -0.40
C ILE A 38 5.97 -7.87 -0.48
N VAL A 39 7.10 -8.53 -0.75
CA VAL A 39 7.15 -9.98 -0.94
C VAL A 39 6.96 -10.73 0.37
N MET A 40 7.62 -10.32 1.46
CA MET A 40 7.52 -10.98 2.77
C MET A 40 6.16 -10.77 3.44
N GLY A 41 5.59 -9.56 3.30
CA GLY A 41 4.28 -9.25 3.87
C GLY A 41 3.10 -9.67 2.99
N HIS A 42 3.37 -10.19 1.79
CA HIS A 42 2.35 -10.46 0.77
C HIS A 42 1.46 -9.22 0.47
N HIS A 43 2.04 -8.03 0.59
CA HIS A 43 1.33 -6.75 0.42
C HIS A 43 1.38 -6.31 -1.04
N GLN A 44 0.26 -5.78 -1.57
CA GLN A 44 0.22 -5.24 -2.94
C GLN A 44 0.77 -3.81 -3.04
N SER A 45 0.84 -3.12 -1.91
CA SER A 45 1.31 -1.74 -1.79
C SER A 45 1.87 -1.48 -0.40
N LEU A 46 2.77 -0.49 -0.32
CA LEU A 46 3.27 0.07 0.92
C LEU A 46 2.87 1.54 1.02
N LEU A 47 2.53 1.98 2.22
CA LEU A 47 2.36 3.39 2.56
C LEU A 47 3.73 4.02 2.73
N VAL A 48 4.01 5.06 1.93
CA VAL A 48 5.26 5.79 2.00
C VAL A 48 5.13 6.86 3.09
N VAL A 49 6.06 6.86 4.04
CA VAL A 49 6.03 7.77 5.19
C VAL A 49 7.28 8.64 5.29
N LYS A 50 7.07 9.88 5.74
CA LYS A 50 8.10 10.86 6.09
C LYS A 50 7.69 11.56 7.39
N ASP A 51 8.54 11.55 8.40
CA ASP A 51 8.30 12.22 9.68
C ASP A 51 6.89 11.94 10.27
N HIS A 52 6.45 10.68 10.23
CA HIS A 52 5.14 10.19 10.70
C HIS A 52 3.92 10.58 9.83
N ASN A 53 4.14 11.22 8.68
CA ASN A 53 3.09 11.55 7.73
C ASN A 53 3.13 10.59 6.54
N ILE A 54 1.96 10.18 6.06
CA ILE A 54 1.83 9.45 4.80
C ILE A 54 2.03 10.46 3.67
N VAL A 55 3.06 10.24 2.85
CA VAL A 55 3.42 11.10 1.72
C VAL A 55 3.14 10.43 0.36
N GLY A 56 2.82 9.14 0.34
CA GLY A 56 2.49 8.44 -0.89
C GLY A 56 2.15 6.97 -0.71
N ILE A 57 1.96 6.30 -1.85
CA ILE A 57 1.71 4.85 -1.93
C ILE A 57 2.66 4.29 -2.98
N LEU A 58 3.43 3.26 -2.61
CA LEU A 58 4.27 2.51 -3.54
C LEU A 58 3.59 1.19 -3.86
N ARG A 59 3.14 1.00 -5.11
CA ARG A 59 2.47 -0.23 -5.54
C ARG A 59 3.44 -1.14 -6.26
N ILE A 60 3.22 -2.45 -6.15
CA ILE A 60 4.04 -3.45 -6.86
C ILE A 60 4.11 -3.22 -8.38
N VAL A 61 3.03 -2.68 -8.97
CA VAL A 61 2.97 -2.34 -10.40
C VAL A 61 3.89 -1.18 -10.77
N ASP A 62 4.08 -0.21 -9.87
CA ASP A 62 4.98 0.93 -10.10
C ASP A 62 6.44 0.46 -10.05
N ILE A 63 6.75 -0.47 -9.14
CA ILE A 63 8.06 -1.13 -9.03
C ILE A 63 8.35 -1.94 -10.30
N PHE A 64 7.42 -2.80 -10.72
CA PHE A 64 7.57 -3.62 -11.91
C PHE A 64 7.85 -2.75 -13.14
N LYS A 65 7.04 -1.71 -13.36
CA LYS A 65 7.25 -0.75 -14.44
C LYS A 65 8.65 -0.13 -14.37
N LYS A 66 9.07 0.34 -13.18
CA LYS A 66 10.39 0.95 -13.01
C LYS A 66 11.52 -0.01 -13.33
N ILE A 67 11.41 -1.30 -12.99
CA ILE A 67 12.43 -2.30 -13.34
C ILE A 67 12.49 -2.48 -14.86
N CYS A 68 11.34 -2.65 -15.52
CA CYS A 68 11.27 -2.77 -16.97
C CYS A 68 11.84 -1.55 -17.70
N ASP A 69 11.65 -0.34 -17.17
CA ASP A 69 12.18 0.89 -17.77
C ASP A 69 13.72 1.02 -17.64
N ASN A 70 14.35 0.26 -16.74
CA ASN A 70 15.80 0.30 -16.49
C ASN A 70 16.56 -0.90 -17.09
N ILE A 71 15.89 -1.76 -17.87
CA ILE A 71 16.45 -2.90 -18.60
C ILE A 71 16.36 -2.61 -20.09
#